data_AF-A0A2T2PCT6-F1
#
_entry.id   AF-A0A2T2PCT6-F1
#
_cell.length_a   1.000
_cell.length_b   1.000
_cell.length_c   1.000
_cell.angle_alpha   90.00
_cell.angle_beta   90.00
_cell.angle_gamma   90.00
#
_symmetry.space_group_name_H-M   'P 1'
#
loop_
_entity.id
_entity.type
_entity.pdbx_description
1 polymer ?
#
loop_
_entity_poly.entity_id
_entity_poly.type
_entity_poly.pdbx_seq_one_letter_code
_entity_poly.pdbx_strand_id
1 'polypeptide(L)'
;MKPLKLILFIIFQSLLVAPSLAGGCSGCPVPCGRVENKTDKKMLFTTNPNPNLDANVGRCRFWNWYETFPWDTENRLVSCTQKPLAANTNKGGCSSKIDVDGYTFPSNDYWVNGIKKTKGVWTKIANTQTTTCHKYTNGQLHCS
;
A
#
# COMPACT_ATOMS: atom_id res chain seq x y z
N MET A 1 -43.33 -7.19 55.70
CA MET A 1 -42.42 -8.01 54.87
C MET A 1 -42.23 -7.30 53.53
N LYS A 2 -41.02 -6.86 53.18
CA LYS A 2 -40.74 -6.15 51.91
C LYS A 2 -40.15 -7.14 50.89
N PRO A 3 -40.61 -7.17 49.63
CA PRO A 3 -40.08 -8.08 48.62
C PRO A 3 -38.73 -7.60 48.07
N LEU A 4 -37.77 -8.51 48.07
CA LEU A 4 -36.41 -8.35 47.52
C LEU A 4 -36.50 -8.38 45.99
N LYS A 5 -36.20 -7.27 45.30
CA LYS A 5 -36.15 -7.22 43.83
C LYS A 5 -34.77 -7.68 43.35
N LEU A 6 -34.73 -8.86 42.75
CA LEU A 6 -33.59 -9.41 42.03
C LEU A 6 -33.45 -8.68 40.68
N ILE A 7 -32.39 -7.89 40.50
CA ILE A 7 -32.09 -7.22 39.22
C ILE A 7 -31.04 -8.06 38.48
N LEU A 8 -31.47 -8.59 37.34
CA LEU A 8 -30.75 -9.44 36.41
C LEU A 8 -29.68 -8.60 35.67
N PHE A 9 -28.39 -8.90 35.89
CA PHE A 9 -27.29 -8.33 35.10
C PHE A 9 -27.23 -9.03 33.73
N ILE A 10 -27.71 -8.36 32.68
CA ILE A 10 -27.51 -8.80 31.29
C ILE A 10 -26.15 -8.29 30.82
N ILE A 11 -25.18 -9.19 30.74
CA ILE A 11 -23.86 -8.91 30.15
C ILE A 11 -24.03 -8.90 28.62
N PHE A 12 -24.11 -7.70 28.03
CA PHE A 12 -24.04 -7.51 26.59
C PHE A 12 -22.61 -7.86 26.13
N GLN A 13 -22.41 -9.07 25.62
CA GLN A 13 -21.17 -9.43 24.92
C GLN A 13 -21.13 -8.67 23.59
N SER A 14 -20.36 -7.58 23.55
CA SER A 14 -20.02 -6.87 22.33
C SER A 14 -19.28 -7.80 21.39
N LEU A 15 -19.97 -8.28 20.35
CA LEU A 15 -19.36 -8.94 19.20
C LEU A 15 -18.37 -7.96 18.57
N LEU A 16 -17.08 -8.16 18.85
CA LEU A 16 -15.97 -7.53 18.14
C LEU A 16 -15.98 -8.07 16.70
N VAL A 17 -16.78 -7.46 15.84
CA VAL A 17 -16.69 -7.69 14.39
C VAL A 17 -15.35 -7.12 13.95
N ALA A 18 -14.38 -8.00 13.72
CA ALA A 18 -13.10 -7.60 13.15
C ALA A 18 -13.38 -6.87 11.82
N PRO A 19 -12.74 -5.71 11.56
CA PRO A 19 -12.90 -5.02 10.30
C PRO A 19 -12.43 -5.94 9.17
N SER A 20 -13.30 -6.21 8.20
CA SER A 20 -12.91 -6.85 6.96
C SER A 20 -11.90 -5.96 6.25
N LEU A 21 -10.68 -6.46 6.06
CA LEU A 21 -9.61 -5.74 5.35
C LEU A 21 -10.00 -5.67 3.87
N ALA A 22 -10.32 -4.46 3.41
CA ALA A 22 -10.47 -4.12 2.00
C ALA A 22 -9.20 -4.53 1.22
N GLY A 23 -9.40 -5.16 0.04
CA GLY A 23 -8.32 -5.57 -0.87
C GLY A 23 -7.52 -6.80 -0.40
N GLY A 24 -8.19 -7.81 0.17
CA GLY A 24 -7.52 -9.03 0.58
C GLY A 24 -6.87 -9.75 -0.61
N CYS A 25 -5.55 -9.98 -0.54
CA CYS A 25 -4.85 -11.01 -1.31
C CYS A 25 -5.35 -12.41 -0.87
N SER A 26 -6.61 -12.71 -1.18
CA SER A 26 -7.37 -13.83 -0.59
C SER A 26 -7.43 -15.06 -1.47
N GLY A 27 -7.02 -14.95 -2.74
CA GLY A 27 -7.21 -15.99 -3.75
C GLY A 27 -5.93 -16.52 -4.35
N CYS A 28 -4.87 -16.80 -3.59
CA CYS A 28 -3.68 -17.46 -4.16
C CYS A 28 -4.10 -18.74 -4.93
N PRO A 29 -3.76 -18.90 -6.23
CA PRO A 29 -2.63 -18.28 -6.93
C PRO A 29 -2.89 -16.93 -7.64
N VAL A 30 -4.05 -16.29 -7.49
CA VAL A 30 -4.33 -14.94 -7.99
C VAL A 30 -3.22 -14.01 -7.53
N PRO A 31 -2.53 -13.29 -8.45
CA PRO A 31 -1.34 -12.56 -8.08
C PRO A 31 -1.71 -11.32 -7.27
N CYS A 32 -0.82 -10.97 -6.35
CA CYS A 32 -0.93 -9.82 -5.45
C CYS A 32 0.29 -8.92 -5.63
N GLY A 33 0.07 -7.62 -5.58
CA GLY A 33 1.06 -6.60 -5.87
C GLY A 33 2.26 -6.79 -4.95
N ARG A 34 3.45 -6.75 -5.54
CA ARG A 34 4.71 -6.96 -4.84
C ARG A 34 5.72 -5.91 -5.25
N VAL A 35 6.47 -5.43 -4.27
CA VAL A 35 7.60 -4.52 -4.51
C VAL A 35 8.87 -5.08 -3.86
N GLU A 36 9.97 -5.01 -4.61
CA GLU A 36 11.31 -5.41 -4.17
C GLU A 36 12.24 -4.21 -4.19
N ASN A 37 12.80 -3.88 -3.03
CA ASN A 37 13.79 -2.82 -2.89
C ASN A 37 15.19 -3.43 -2.94
N LYS A 38 15.78 -3.57 -4.13
CA LYS A 38 17.19 -3.99 -4.31
C LYS A 38 18.14 -2.79 -4.37
N THR A 39 17.78 -1.70 -3.68
CA THR A 39 18.58 -0.49 -3.55
C THR A 39 19.13 -0.35 -2.14
N ASP A 40 20.07 0.58 -1.96
CA ASP A 40 20.58 1.01 -0.65
C ASP A 40 19.71 2.12 -0.01
N LYS A 41 18.59 2.50 -0.64
CA LYS A 41 17.71 3.58 -0.19
C LYS A 41 16.47 3.03 0.49
N LYS A 42 15.88 3.82 1.38
CA LYS A 42 14.59 3.52 2.00
C LYS A 42 13.46 3.79 1.00
N MET A 43 12.52 2.87 0.90
CA MET A 43 11.27 3.04 0.17
C MET A 43 10.10 3.18 1.15
N LEU A 44 8.98 3.70 0.66
CA LEU A 44 7.68 3.58 1.32
C LEU A 44 6.74 2.77 0.42
N PHE A 45 5.80 2.04 1.02
CA PHE A 45 4.74 1.33 0.32
C PHE A 45 3.37 1.56 0.98
N THR A 46 2.31 1.25 0.25
CA THR A 46 0.92 1.26 0.73
C THR A 46 0.14 0.06 0.18
N THR A 47 -0.94 -0.34 0.84
CA THR A 47 -1.69 -1.59 0.56
C THR A 47 -3.20 -1.39 0.47
N ASN A 48 -3.68 -0.14 0.51
CA ASN A 48 -5.09 0.21 0.28
C ASN A 48 -5.23 1.75 0.19
N PRO A 49 -4.67 2.41 -0.84
CA PRO A 49 -4.89 3.84 -1.04
C PRO A 49 -6.36 4.08 -1.41
N ASN A 50 -6.99 5.08 -0.79
CA ASN A 50 -8.39 5.41 -0.98
C ASN A 50 -8.55 6.70 -1.81
N PRO A 51 -9.16 6.64 -3.00
CA PRO A 51 -9.41 7.83 -3.82
C PRO A 51 -10.44 8.78 -3.21
N ASN A 52 -11.24 8.31 -2.25
CA ASN A 52 -12.09 9.13 -1.42
C ASN A 52 -11.25 9.61 -0.22
N LEU A 53 -10.88 10.88 -0.23
CA LEU A 53 -9.97 11.47 0.75
C LEU A 53 -10.49 11.28 2.19
N ASP A 54 -9.78 10.48 2.97
CA ASP A 54 -9.90 10.39 4.43
C ASP A 54 -8.99 11.46 5.08
N ALA A 55 -9.59 12.29 5.93
CA ALA A 55 -8.91 13.38 6.63
C ALA A 55 -7.91 12.90 7.70
N ASN A 56 -8.04 11.67 8.19
CA ASN A 56 -7.26 11.14 9.31
C ASN A 56 -6.01 10.35 8.87
N VAL A 57 -5.79 10.24 7.56
CA VAL A 57 -4.73 9.44 6.97
C VAL A 57 -3.81 10.33 6.13
N GLY A 58 -2.55 9.93 6.00
CA GLY A 58 -1.60 10.63 5.12
C GLY A 58 -2.11 10.72 3.68
N ARG A 59 -1.59 11.68 2.91
CA ARG A 59 -1.94 11.85 1.50
C ARG A 59 -0.80 11.36 0.60
N CYS A 60 -1.15 10.59 -0.43
CA CYS A 60 -0.24 10.12 -1.47
C CYS A 60 -0.66 10.71 -2.80
N ARG A 61 0.27 11.26 -3.55
CA ARG A 61 0.03 11.71 -4.92
C ARG A 61 0.57 10.66 -5.87
N PHE A 62 -0.34 9.89 -6.47
CA PHE A 62 -0.04 8.92 -7.50
C PHE A 62 0.04 9.60 -8.86
N TRP A 63 1.03 9.25 -9.68
CA TRP A 63 1.15 9.80 -11.04
C TRP A 63 0.46 8.93 -12.11
N ASN A 64 0.11 7.69 -11.75
CA ASN A 64 -0.52 6.69 -12.61
C ASN A 64 -1.66 6.00 -11.84
N TRP A 65 -2.67 6.75 -11.42
CA TRP A 65 -3.71 6.20 -10.53
C TRP A 65 -4.52 5.07 -11.16
N TYR A 66 -4.72 5.07 -12.47
CA TYR A 66 -5.38 3.94 -13.14
C TYR A 66 -4.37 2.92 -13.64
N GLU A 67 -4.78 1.64 -13.60
CA GLU A 67 -3.94 0.49 -13.91
C GLU A 67 -3.68 0.30 -15.42
N THR A 68 -4.21 1.20 -16.25
CA THR A 68 -4.00 1.26 -17.70
C THR A 68 -2.65 1.90 -18.03
N PHE A 69 -1.57 1.24 -17.61
CA PHE A 69 -0.23 1.48 -18.17
C PHE A 69 -0.25 1.20 -19.69
N PRO A 70 0.46 1.95 -20.55
CA PRO A 70 1.26 3.16 -20.30
C PRO A 70 0.54 4.50 -20.54
N TRP A 71 -0.77 4.52 -20.80
CA TRP A 71 -1.44 5.70 -21.38
C TRP A 71 -2.13 6.59 -20.34
N ASP A 72 -2.47 6.04 -19.17
CA ASP A 72 -3.21 6.79 -18.16
C ASP A 72 -2.25 7.35 -17.10
N THR A 73 -2.05 8.66 -17.21
CA THR A 73 -1.18 9.46 -16.34
C THR A 73 -1.99 10.34 -15.40
N GLU A 74 -3.23 9.93 -15.06
CA GLU A 74 -4.03 10.68 -14.10
C GLU A 74 -3.25 10.79 -12.78
N ASN A 75 -2.79 12.02 -12.53
CA ASN A 75 -2.24 12.39 -11.26
C ASN A 75 -3.38 12.48 -10.26
N ARG A 76 -3.39 11.60 -9.25
CA ARG A 76 -4.44 11.58 -8.23
C ARG A 76 -3.87 11.70 -6.84
N LEU A 77 -4.43 12.64 -6.08
CA LEU A 77 -4.21 12.72 -4.65
C LEU A 77 -5.22 11.80 -3.96
N VAL A 78 -4.72 10.88 -3.14
CA VAL A 78 -5.52 9.87 -2.43
C VAL A 78 -5.08 9.80 -0.97
N SER A 79 -5.95 9.30 -0.09
CA SER A 79 -5.54 9.00 1.28
C SER A 79 -4.86 7.64 1.34
N CYS A 80 -3.80 7.50 2.13
CA CYS A 80 -2.96 6.30 2.15
C CYS A 80 -2.18 6.14 3.46
N THR A 81 -2.10 4.89 3.93
CA THR A 81 -1.15 4.54 4.99
C THR A 81 0.21 4.26 4.39
N GLN A 82 1.24 4.98 4.83
CA GLN A 82 2.60 4.82 4.34
C GLN A 82 3.40 3.95 5.30
N LYS A 83 3.96 2.84 4.80
CA LYS A 83 4.78 1.92 5.59
C LYS A 83 6.21 1.89 5.05
N PRO A 84 7.24 1.86 5.92
CA PRO A 84 8.61 1.80 5.46
C PRO A 84 8.95 0.43 4.88
N LEU A 85 9.75 0.44 3.80
CA LEU A 85 10.39 -0.74 3.23
C LEU A 85 11.91 -0.53 3.25
N ALA A 86 12.62 -1.39 3.98
CA ALA A 86 14.06 -1.30 4.17
C ALA A 86 14.82 -1.60 2.86
N ALA A 87 16.08 -1.15 2.79
CA ALA A 87 17.01 -1.53 1.74
C ALA A 87 17.16 -3.06 1.69
N ASN A 88 17.31 -3.61 0.48
CA ASN A 88 17.48 -5.05 0.22
C ASN A 88 16.36 -5.93 0.81
N THR A 89 15.12 -5.45 0.83
CA THR A 89 13.95 -6.21 1.30
C THR A 89 12.80 -6.15 0.30
N ASN A 90 11.75 -6.95 0.52
CA ASN A 90 10.56 -7.00 -0.32
C ASN A 90 9.28 -7.02 0.51
N LYS A 91 8.16 -6.65 -0.11
CA LYS A 91 6.83 -6.74 0.49
C LYS A 91 5.77 -7.06 -0.55
N GLY A 92 4.73 -7.77 -0.12
CA GLY A 92 3.61 -8.15 -0.97
C GLY A 92 3.80 -9.49 -1.67
N GLY A 93 2.80 -9.86 -2.46
CA GLY A 93 2.71 -11.14 -3.14
C GLY A 93 2.03 -12.24 -2.31
N CYS A 94 1.64 -13.30 -3.03
CA CYS A 94 0.84 -14.42 -2.55
C CYS A 94 1.37 -15.07 -1.26
N SER A 95 2.69 -15.29 -1.16
CA SER A 95 3.30 -15.93 0.01
C SER A 95 3.08 -15.14 1.30
N SER A 96 2.98 -13.81 1.20
CA SER A 96 2.76 -12.91 2.33
C SER A 96 1.29 -12.56 2.58
N LYS A 97 0.38 -12.93 1.65
CA LYS A 97 -1.03 -12.53 1.64
C LYS A 97 -1.23 -11.02 1.77
N ILE A 98 -0.32 -10.24 1.20
CA ILE A 98 -0.35 -8.77 1.20
C ILE A 98 -0.39 -8.31 -0.25
N ASP A 99 -1.32 -7.42 -0.56
CA ASP A 99 -1.39 -6.70 -1.81
C ASP A 99 -0.73 -5.33 -1.62
N VAL A 100 0.37 -5.07 -2.32
CA VAL A 100 0.99 -3.73 -2.34
C VAL A 100 0.40 -3.00 -3.53
N ASP A 101 -0.27 -1.87 -3.28
CA ASP A 101 -0.88 -1.06 -4.34
C ASP A 101 0.09 -0.01 -4.90
N GLY A 102 1.13 0.34 -4.16
CA GLY A 102 2.04 1.38 -4.61
C GLY A 102 3.23 1.61 -3.73
N TYR A 103 4.19 2.34 -4.30
CA TYR A 103 5.47 2.64 -3.67
C TYR A 103 6.00 4.02 -4.04
N THR A 104 6.99 4.50 -3.28
CA THR A 104 7.76 5.70 -3.59
C THR A 104 9.15 5.64 -2.96
N PHE A 105 10.07 6.46 -3.49
CA PHE A 105 11.28 6.88 -2.78
C PHE A 105 11.05 8.28 -2.17
N PRO A 106 11.01 8.42 -0.84
CA PRO A 106 10.67 9.69 -0.20
C PRO A 106 11.76 10.77 -0.38
N SER A 107 13.01 10.36 -0.56
CA SER A 107 14.17 11.28 -0.56
C SER A 107 14.96 11.30 -1.86
N ASN A 108 14.61 10.48 -2.85
CA ASN A 108 15.37 10.30 -4.08
C ASN A 108 14.44 10.31 -5.29
N ASP A 109 14.84 11.02 -6.33
CA ASP A 109 14.22 10.84 -7.64
C ASP A 109 14.52 9.42 -8.14
N TYR A 110 13.59 8.85 -8.90
CA TYR A 110 13.70 7.50 -9.42
C TYR A 110 13.04 7.40 -10.79
N TRP A 111 13.36 6.35 -11.53
CA TRP A 111 12.82 6.10 -12.86
C TRP A 111 11.89 4.89 -12.81
N VAL A 112 10.75 4.98 -13.47
CA VAL A 112 9.85 3.84 -13.68
C VAL A 112 9.67 3.67 -15.17
N ASN A 113 10.08 2.53 -15.72
CA ASN A 113 9.98 2.23 -17.15
C ASN A 113 10.48 3.38 -18.05
N GLY A 114 11.63 3.97 -17.70
CA GLY A 114 12.24 5.07 -18.46
C GLY A 114 11.64 6.45 -18.21
N ILE A 115 10.66 6.61 -17.32
CA ILE A 115 10.07 7.91 -16.97
C ILE A 115 10.54 8.34 -15.57
N LYS A 116 11.17 9.51 -15.47
CA LYS A 116 11.61 10.08 -14.19
C LYS A 116 10.43 10.48 -13.32
N LYS A 117 10.53 10.17 -12.04
CA LYS A 117 9.60 10.57 -10.97
C LYS A 117 10.36 11.32 -9.90
N THR A 118 9.81 12.47 -9.53
CA THR A 118 10.33 13.25 -8.41
C THR A 118 10.13 12.48 -7.12
N LYS A 119 11.10 12.57 -6.20
CA LYS A 119 11.00 12.02 -4.85
C LYS A 119 9.63 12.30 -4.19
N GLY A 120 9.09 11.29 -3.49
CA GLY A 120 7.81 11.36 -2.79
C GLY A 120 6.55 11.31 -3.68
N VAL A 121 6.68 11.34 -5.01
CA VAL A 121 5.58 10.99 -5.91
C VAL A 121 5.39 9.48 -5.87
N TRP A 122 4.14 9.01 -5.84
CA TRP A 122 3.81 7.59 -5.70
C TRP A 122 3.56 6.93 -7.04
N THR A 123 4.07 5.71 -7.20
CA THR A 123 3.77 4.85 -8.34
C THR A 123 2.78 3.78 -7.91
N LYS A 124 1.66 3.68 -8.62
CA LYS A 124 0.72 2.56 -8.45
C LYS A 124 1.26 1.33 -9.16
N ILE A 125 1.08 0.18 -8.56
CA ILE A 125 1.33 -1.12 -9.18
C ILE A 125 0.01 -1.87 -9.27
N ALA A 126 -0.16 -2.67 -10.32
CA ALA A 126 -1.33 -3.52 -10.45
C ALA A 126 -1.23 -4.70 -9.47
N ASN A 127 -2.38 -5.26 -9.09
CA ASN A 127 -2.43 -6.43 -8.19
C ASN A 127 -1.65 -7.60 -8.78
N THR A 128 -1.50 -7.69 -10.10
CA THR A 128 -0.78 -8.79 -10.75
C THR A 128 0.74 -8.55 -10.90
N GLN A 129 1.24 -7.39 -10.48
CA GLN A 129 2.58 -6.92 -10.80
C GLN A 129 3.57 -7.14 -9.64
N THR A 130 4.77 -7.61 -10.00
CA THR A 130 5.96 -7.45 -9.16
C THR A 130 6.80 -6.33 -9.73
N THR A 131 7.06 -5.28 -8.96
CA THR A 131 8.02 -4.22 -9.31
C THR A 131 9.33 -4.43 -8.56
N THR A 132 10.44 -4.41 -9.28
CA THR A 132 11.78 -4.49 -8.69
C THR A 132 12.53 -3.19 -8.91
N CYS A 133 13.01 -2.57 -7.83
CA CYS A 133 13.79 -1.35 -7.87
C CYS A 133 15.28 -1.64 -7.62
N HIS A 134 16.14 -1.16 -8.52
CA HIS A 134 17.59 -1.30 -8.50
C HIS A 134 18.29 0.06 -8.47
N LYS A 135 19.51 0.09 -7.93
CA LYS A 135 20.42 1.23 -8.06
C LYS A 135 21.46 0.92 -9.12
N TYR A 136 21.60 1.82 -10.09
CA TYR A 136 22.60 1.75 -11.15
C TYR A 136 23.93 2.37 -10.70
N THR A 137 25.00 2.08 -11.42
CA THR A 137 26.37 2.53 -11.10
C THR A 137 26.51 4.06 -11.03
N ASN A 138 25.71 4.79 -11.82
CA ASN A 138 25.64 6.25 -11.80
C ASN A 138 24.79 6.81 -10.63
N GLY A 139 24.33 5.96 -9.70
CA GLY A 139 23.53 6.33 -8.54
C GLY A 139 22.04 6.50 -8.81
N GLN A 140 21.58 6.35 -10.07
CA GLN A 140 20.17 6.45 -10.41
C GLN A 140 19.39 5.23 -9.90
N LEU A 141 18.17 5.46 -9.43
CA LEU A 141 17.24 4.42 -8.99
C LEU A 141 16.27 4.12 -10.13
N HIS A 142 16.11 2.86 -10.48
CA HIS A 142 15.23 2.42 -11.56
C HIS A 142 14.34 1.29 -11.07
N CYS A 143 13.06 1.36 -11.41
CA CYS A 143 12.06 0.36 -11.10
C CYS A 143 11.40 -0.13 -12.39
N SER A 144 11.21 -1.45 -12.46
CA SER A 144 10.54 -2.16 -13.56
C SER A 144 9.66 -3.27 -13.01
#